data_AF-A0A538JI94-F1
#
_entry.id   AF-A0A538JI94-F1
#
_cell.length_a   1.000
_cell.length_b   1.000
_cell.length_c   1.000
_cell.angle_alpha   90.00
_cell.angle_beta   90.00
_cell.angle_gamma   90.00
#
_symmetry.space_group_name_H-M   'P 1'
#
loop_
_entity.id
_entity.type
_entity.pdbx_description
1 polymer ?
#
loop_
_entity_poly.entity_id
_entity_poly.type
_entity_poly.pdbx_seq_one_letter_code
_entity_poly.pdbx_strand_id
1 'polypeptide(L)'
;MTQSGALEAIDRILNCGGDADDVLRGVVGTLHERAGYPWAGILFVEAGGLVLGPEAGEPQPDRRTQLPVSYNGARVAELAVDAAPEEDRSFLERVAVLISAHCLVGWDTGGEAWKP
;
A
#
# COMPACT_ATOMS: atom_id res chain seq x y z
N MET A 1 -9.90 12.40 13.50
CA MET A 1 -8.78 11.48 13.81
C MET A 1 -7.84 11.57 12.63
N THR A 2 -6.61 12.01 12.87
CA THR A 2 -5.77 12.66 11.86
C THR A 2 -4.94 11.64 11.08
N GLN A 3 -4.72 11.90 9.78
CA GLN A 3 -3.80 11.15 8.90
C GLN A 3 -2.43 10.91 9.57
N SER A 4 -1.98 11.81 10.45
CA SER A 4 -0.77 11.66 11.26
C SER A 4 -0.73 10.37 12.08
N GLY A 5 -1.83 9.98 12.73
CA GLY A 5 -1.88 8.76 13.55
C GLY A 5 -1.92 7.47 12.72
N ALA A 6 -2.43 7.55 11.48
CA ALA A 6 -2.35 6.44 10.53
C ALA A 6 -0.90 6.28 10.04
N LEU A 7 -0.20 7.38 9.76
CA LEU A 7 1.21 7.35 9.34
C LEU A 7 2.13 6.78 10.42
N GLU A 8 1.93 7.17 11.69
CA GLU A 8 2.70 6.60 12.81
C GLU A 8 2.45 5.10 13.01
N ALA A 9 1.21 4.64 12.80
CA ALA A 9 0.89 3.21 12.84
C ALA A 9 1.58 2.45 11.69
N ILE A 10 1.56 3.01 10.48
CA ILE A 10 2.24 2.44 9.31
C ILE A 10 3.75 2.37 9.54
N ASP A 11 4.38 3.44 10.03
CA ASP A 11 5.80 3.47 10.36
C ASP A 11 6.17 2.39 11.39
N ARG A 12 5.32 2.20 12.41
CA ARG A 12 5.51 1.13 13.40
C ARG A 12 5.40 -0.27 12.80
N ILE A 13 4.46 -0.50 11.87
CA ILE A 13 4.31 -1.78 11.18
C ILE A 13 5.58 -2.08 10.36
N LEU A 14 6.08 -1.09 9.62
CA LEU A 14 7.30 -1.19 8.83
C LEU A 14 8.53 -1.46 9.72
N ASN A 15 8.62 -0.80 10.88
CA ASN A 15 9.73 -0.96 11.82
C ASN A 15 9.65 -2.25 12.66
N CYS A 16 8.49 -2.87 12.78
CA CYS A 16 8.35 -4.15 13.51
C CYS A 16 9.03 -5.31 12.75
N GLY A 17 9.21 -5.17 11.43
CA GLY A 17 9.72 -6.23 10.57
C GLY A 17 8.72 -7.38 10.41
N GLY A 18 8.89 -8.19 9.36
CA GLY A 18 7.99 -9.29 9.03
C GLY A 18 8.11 -9.69 7.57
N ASP A 19 7.25 -10.61 7.14
CA ASP A 19 7.10 -10.87 5.70
C ASP A 19 6.53 -9.62 5.00
N ALA A 20 7.00 -9.36 3.78
CA ALA A 20 6.55 -8.20 3.02
C ALA A 20 5.03 -8.22 2.82
N ASP A 21 4.42 -9.39 2.63
CA ASP A 21 2.96 -9.52 2.50
C ASP A 21 2.23 -9.11 3.79
N ASP A 22 2.68 -9.57 4.96
CA ASP A 22 2.09 -9.21 6.25
C ASP A 22 2.19 -7.70 6.53
N VAL A 23 3.34 -7.10 6.22
CA VAL A 23 3.55 -5.66 6.34
C VAL A 23 2.56 -4.90 5.45
N LEU A 24 2.47 -5.26 4.17
CA LEU A 24 1.59 -4.58 3.21
C LEU A 24 0.10 -4.77 3.56
N ARG A 25 -0.29 -5.96 4.03
CA ARG A 25 -1.64 -6.23 4.56
C ARG A 25 -1.97 -5.34 5.75
N GLY A 26 -1.01 -5.18 6.67
CA GLY A 26 -1.14 -4.25 7.80
C GLY A 26 -1.30 -2.79 7.37
N VAL A 27 -0.62 -2.37 6.30
CA VAL A 27 -0.74 -1.01 5.75
C VAL A 27 -2.12 -0.77 5.17
N VAL A 28 -2.62 -1.64 4.28
CA VAL A 28 -3.95 -1.46 3.67
C VAL A 28 -5.06 -1.56 4.72
N GLY A 29 -4.92 -2.45 5.70
CA GLY A 29 -5.82 -2.51 6.86
C GLY A 29 -5.82 -1.20 7.66
N THR A 30 -4.66 -0.60 7.88
CA THR A 30 -4.55 0.70 8.57
C THR A 30 -5.19 1.83 7.76
N LEU A 31 -5.04 1.82 6.42
CA LEU A 31 -5.70 2.79 5.55
C LEU A 31 -7.23 2.67 5.62
N HIS A 32 -7.76 1.45 5.62
CA HIS A 32 -9.19 1.23 5.80
C HIS A 32 -9.68 1.61 7.20
N GLU A 33 -9.09 1.01 8.24
CA GLU A 33 -9.60 1.13 9.62
C GLU A 33 -9.28 2.48 10.28
N ARG A 34 -8.10 3.06 9.99
CA ARG A 34 -7.63 4.28 10.68
C ARG A 34 -7.76 5.54 9.86
N ALA A 35 -7.47 5.48 8.57
CA ALA A 35 -7.70 6.62 7.68
C ALA A 35 -9.17 6.70 7.20
N GLY A 36 -9.93 5.61 7.34
CA GLY A 36 -11.38 5.59 7.10
C GLY A 36 -11.74 5.47 5.62
N TYR A 37 -10.81 5.04 4.77
CA TYR A 37 -11.13 4.81 3.37
C TYR A 37 -12.04 3.58 3.21
N PRO A 38 -13.08 3.65 2.37
CA PRO A 38 -13.95 2.51 2.11
C PRO A 38 -13.19 1.30 1.56
N TRP A 39 -12.15 1.56 0.77
CA TRP A 39 -11.27 0.53 0.23
C TRP A 39 -9.86 1.07 0.02
N ALA A 40 -8.87 0.22 0.29
CA ALA A 40 -7.47 0.45 0.01
C ALA A 40 -6.82 -0.83 -0.51
N GLY A 41 -5.98 -0.72 -1.53
CA GLY A 41 -5.27 -1.85 -2.10
C GLY A 41 -3.97 -1.46 -2.77
N ILE A 42 -3.09 -2.45 -2.97
CA ILE A 42 -1.82 -2.27 -3.66
C ILE A 42 -1.87 -3.14 -4.92
N LEU A 43 -1.60 -2.52 -6.08
CA LEU A 43 -1.51 -3.22 -7.36
C LEU A 43 -0.05 -3.32 -7.78
N PHE A 44 0.48 -4.53 -7.95
CA PHE A 44 1.86 -4.75 -8.36
C PHE A 44 2.02 -4.72 -9.87
N VAL A 45 3.15 -4.20 -10.34
CA VAL A 45 3.49 -4.27 -11.76
C VAL A 45 4.12 -5.63 -12.04
N GLU A 46 3.38 -6.50 -12.71
CA GLU A 46 3.82 -7.84 -13.09
C GLU A 46 3.62 -8.07 -14.59
N ALA A 47 4.68 -8.51 -15.29
CA ALA A 47 4.65 -8.81 -16.73
C ALA A 47 4.02 -7.71 -17.62
N GLY A 48 4.06 -6.44 -17.18
CA GLY A 48 3.48 -5.29 -17.88
C GLY A 48 1.99 -5.03 -17.57
N GLY A 49 1.39 -5.79 -16.65
CA GLY A 49 0.06 -5.57 -16.10
C GLY A 49 0.08 -5.15 -14.63
N LEU A 50 -1.06 -4.71 -14.14
CA LEU A 50 -1.29 -4.42 -12.72
C LEU A 50 -2.05 -5.58 -12.08
N VAL A 51 -1.41 -6.28 -11.15
CA VAL A 51 -2.01 -7.40 -10.42
C VAL A 51 -2.39 -6.91 -9.04
N LEU A 52 -3.65 -7.09 -8.67
CA LEU A 52 -4.14 -6.71 -7.34
C LEU A 52 -3.51 -7.64 -6.30
N GLY A 53 -2.87 -7.04 -5.30
CA GLY A 53 -2.36 -7.76 -4.15
C GLY A 53 -3.16 -7.56 -2.88
N PRO A 54 -2.56 -7.13 -1.75
CA PRO A 54 -3.28 -6.96 -0.52
C PRO A 54 -4.28 -5.80 -0.66
N GLU A 55 -5.51 -6.06 -0.23
CA GLU A 55 -6.59 -5.10 -0.19
C GLU A 55 -7.35 -5.17 1.13
N ALA A 56 -8.04 -4.10 1.49
CA ALA A 56 -8.92 -4.02 2.65
C ALA A 56 -10.14 -3.14 2.33
N GLY A 57 -11.32 -3.59 2.76
CA GLY A 57 -12.58 -2.85 2.63
C GLY A 57 -13.42 -3.25 1.42
N GLU A 58 -14.38 -2.39 1.05
CA GLU A 58 -15.36 -2.63 -0.02
C GLU A 58 -15.10 -1.71 -1.23
N PRO A 59 -14.73 -2.27 -2.39
CA PRO A 59 -14.27 -1.49 -3.55
C PRO A 59 -15.39 -0.63 -4.15
N GLN A 60 -15.05 0.62 -4.46
CA GLN A 60 -15.86 1.62 -5.16
C GLN A 60 -15.07 2.14 -6.38
N PRO A 61 -15.02 1.36 -7.48
CA PRO A 61 -14.15 1.64 -8.62
C PRO A 61 -14.38 3.01 -9.28
N ASP A 62 -15.61 3.53 -9.23
CA ASP A 62 -15.96 4.85 -9.79
C ASP A 62 -15.29 6.04 -9.07
N ARG A 63 -14.72 5.82 -7.87
CA ARG A 63 -14.08 6.87 -7.06
C ARG A 63 -12.64 6.54 -6.70
N ARG A 64 -11.99 5.69 -7.49
CA ARG A 64 -10.63 5.21 -7.23
C ARG A 64 -9.58 6.28 -7.52
N THR A 65 -8.71 6.50 -6.54
CA THR A 65 -7.48 7.27 -6.69
C THR A 65 -6.31 6.30 -6.73
N GLN A 66 -5.49 6.36 -7.78
CA GLN A 66 -4.29 5.54 -7.92
C GLN A 66 -3.04 6.42 -7.91
N LEU A 67 -2.03 6.00 -7.16
CA LEU A 67 -0.75 6.68 -7.03
C LEU A 67 0.38 5.70 -7.35
N PRO A 68 1.33 6.07 -8.22
CA PRO A 68 2.44 5.18 -8.56
C PRO A 68 3.38 5.00 -7.37
N VAL A 69 3.67 3.75 -7.04
CA VAL A 69 4.74 3.36 -6.12
C VAL A 69 6.01 3.15 -6.95
N SER A 70 6.98 4.03 -6.76
CA SER A 70 8.26 3.96 -7.48
C SER A 70 9.38 3.56 -6.55
N TYR A 71 10.19 2.60 -6.96
CA TYR A 71 11.43 2.21 -6.29
C TYR A 71 12.60 2.39 -7.25
N ASN A 72 13.63 3.11 -6.80
CA ASN A 72 14.83 3.40 -7.59
C ASN A 72 14.52 3.95 -9.01
N GLY A 73 13.49 4.80 -9.13
CA GLY A 73 13.06 5.40 -10.39
C GLY A 73 12.20 4.51 -11.30
N ALA A 74 11.99 3.24 -10.93
CA ALA A 74 11.09 2.33 -11.64
C ALA A 74 9.75 2.23 -10.92
N ARG A 75 8.63 2.23 -11.66
CA ARG A 75 7.31 1.93 -11.10
C ARG A 75 7.22 0.44 -10.81
N VAL A 76 7.01 0.08 -9.55
CA VAL A 76 6.95 -1.31 -9.08
C VAL A 76 5.55 -1.72 -8.64
N ALA A 77 4.73 -0.76 -8.21
CA ALA A 77 3.34 -0.97 -7.82
C ALA A 77 2.53 0.33 -7.98
N GLU A 78 1.24 0.28 -7.67
CA GLU A 78 0.35 1.42 -7.49
C GLU A 78 -0.43 1.26 -6.19
N LEU A 79 -0.43 2.30 -5.38
CA LEU A 79 -1.31 2.41 -4.22
C LEU A 79 -2.66 2.92 -4.72
N ALA A 80 -3.73 2.18 -4.45
CA ALA A 80 -5.08 2.56 -4.82
C ALA A 80 -5.96 2.69 -3.57
N VAL A 81 -6.71 3.77 -3.49
CA VAL A 81 -7.69 4.02 -2.43
C VAL A 81 -8.95 4.60 -3.05
N ASP A 82 -10.11 4.19 -2.55
CA ASP A 82 -11.38 4.67 -3.06
C ASP A 82 -11.92 5.82 -2.21
N ALA A 83 -12.58 6.79 -2.84
CA ALA A 83 -13.17 7.97 -2.22
C ALA A 83 -12.22 8.83 -1.37
N ALA A 84 -10.90 8.80 -1.65
CA ALA A 84 -9.94 9.66 -1.00
C ALA A 84 -10.12 11.13 -1.44
N PRO A 85 -10.20 12.09 -0.51
CA PRO A 85 -10.23 13.52 -0.84
C PRO A 85 -8.86 13.99 -1.34
N GLU A 86 -8.84 15.07 -2.13
CA GLU A 86 -7.61 15.59 -2.74
C GLU A 86 -6.56 16.03 -1.70
N GLU A 87 -7.00 16.46 -0.51
CA GLU A 87 -6.12 16.84 0.60
C GLU A 87 -5.30 15.67 1.16
N ASP A 88 -5.76 14.44 0.97
CA ASP A 88 -5.08 13.23 1.45
C ASP A 88 -3.94 12.80 0.51
N ARG A 89 -3.85 13.41 -0.68
CA ARG A 89 -2.86 13.04 -1.71
C ARG A 89 -1.44 13.02 -1.16
N SER A 90 -1.03 14.06 -0.44
CA SER A 90 0.31 14.14 0.13
C SER A 90 0.58 13.08 1.22
N PHE A 91 -0.46 12.64 1.93
CA PHE A 91 -0.36 11.53 2.87
C PHE A 91 -0.18 10.21 2.12
N LEU A 92 -1.01 9.95 1.11
CA LEU A 92 -0.95 8.73 0.30
C LEU A 92 0.37 8.62 -0.49
N GLU A 93 0.90 9.73 -1.01
CA GLU A 93 2.23 9.79 -1.64
C GLU A 93 3.34 9.39 -0.67
N ARG A 94 3.26 9.80 0.60
CA ARG A 94 4.22 9.35 1.62
C ARG A 94 4.08 7.86 1.91
N VAL A 95 2.85 7.36 2.01
CA VAL A 95 2.62 5.92 2.19
C VAL A 95 3.20 5.12 1.02
N ALA A 96 2.98 5.57 -0.22
CA ALA A 96 3.55 4.96 -1.42
C ALA A 96 5.08 4.89 -1.36
N VAL A 97 5.76 5.95 -0.90
CA VAL A 97 7.21 5.95 -0.70
C VAL A 97 7.63 4.95 0.36
N LEU A 98 6.94 4.91 1.51
CA LEU A 98 7.27 4.03 2.63
C LEU A 98 7.15 2.53 2.27
N ILE A 99 6.12 2.16 1.52
CA ILE A 99 5.90 0.76 1.12
C ILE A 99 6.76 0.32 -0.07
N SER A 100 7.38 1.26 -0.79
CA SER A 100 8.12 0.98 -2.04
C SER A 100 9.19 -0.12 -1.91
N ALA A 101 9.92 -0.15 -0.78
CA ALA A 101 10.94 -1.15 -0.53
C ALA A 101 10.36 -2.56 -0.29
N HIS A 102 9.15 -2.64 0.28
CA HIS A 102 8.46 -3.89 0.55
C HIS A 102 7.77 -4.42 -0.72
N CYS A 103 7.44 -3.54 -1.67
CA CYS A 103 6.82 -3.93 -2.93
C CYS A 103 7.73 -4.71 -3.88
N LEU A 104 9.06 -4.65 -3.69
CA LEU A 104 10.02 -5.41 -4.51
C LEU A 104 10.23 -6.85 -4.06
N VAL A 105 10.00 -7.13 -2.78
CA VAL A 105 10.47 -8.38 -2.14
C VAL A 105 9.39 -9.45 -2.13
N GLY A 106 8.11 -9.07 -2.16
CA GLY A 106 7.04 -9.94 -1.64
C GLY A 106 5.99 -10.49 -2.62
N TRP A 107 5.95 -10.07 -3.89
CA TRP A 107 4.78 -10.41 -4.71
C TRP A 107 4.96 -11.61 -5.66
N ASP A 108 6.19 -12.12 -5.86
CA ASP A 108 6.46 -13.27 -6.74
C ASP A 108 6.75 -14.59 -5.99
N THR A 109 6.77 -14.62 -4.64
CA THR A 109 7.22 -15.84 -3.93
C THR A 109 6.11 -16.79 -3.47
N GLY A 110 4.82 -16.51 -3.68
CA GLY A 110 3.77 -17.46 -3.26
C GLY A 110 3.88 -17.93 -1.80
N GLY A 111 4.42 -17.09 -0.91
CA GLY A 111 4.67 -17.42 0.50
C GLY A 111 6.05 -18.00 0.84
N GLU A 112 7.03 -17.99 -0.06
CA GLU A 112 8.43 -18.31 0.31
C GLU A 112 9.16 -17.07 0.84
N ALA A 113 9.54 -17.15 2.13
CA ALA A 113 10.27 -16.11 2.85
C ALA A 113 11.60 -15.77 2.16
N TRP A 114 11.81 -14.49 1.86
CA TRP A 114 13.07 -13.98 1.33
C TRP A 114 14.21 -14.25 2.33
N LYS A 115 15.31 -14.85 1.85
CA LYS A 115 16.55 -15.00 2.63
C LYS A 115 17.64 -14.06 2.07
N PRO A 116 18.35 -13.34 2.95
CA PRO A 116 19.44 -12.43 2.57
C PRO A 116 20.66 -13.16 2.01
#